data_AF-A0A6A8ARY1-F1
#
_entry.id   AF-A0A6A8ARY1-F1
#
_cell.length_a   1.000
_cell.length_b   1.000
_cell.length_c   1.000
_cell.angle_alpha   90.00
_cell.angle_beta   90.00
_cell.angle_gamma   90.00
#
_symmetry.space_group_name_H-M   'P 1'
#
loop_
_entity.id
_entity.type
_entity.pdbx_description
1 polymer ?
#
loop_
_entity_poly.entity_id
_entity_poly.type
_entity_poly.pdbx_seq_one_letter_code
_entity_poly.pdbx_strand_id
1 'polypeptide(L)'
;MSTHYETFLNVVDSVFNGTVFIYDKKRIELHPKIVSAYDLVRDIKTPITEYEKYIAHLPRDFKNNARTELYRSERGWIERGVEEGRIVKYLENAQIKIVPKLDTEITVGIDSSRNLFAVCCFDNYRCGIKYIEKFLKIRKYFRTNEYHWSSLDQASRTYTISKLSTLLNISCKALFAINSSLINSRNSLSSNQFTGLIEGCFTGYESHSIQTDVFRTALRSSFFRLCDNNHIHCDPDFGRLRPQDIVKFLVRNLSRVNGRIQACTPSHALLKSHESEPIQIADLIAGALSVQIRHGQIPPIPTRHLFFNDKRISRKDRRNRHWAKAYYWARNGG
;
A
#
# COMPACT_ATOMS: atom_id res chain seq x y z
N MET A 1 19.81 13.51 -26.48
CA MET A 1 19.76 14.57 -25.45
C MET A 1 18.61 14.23 -24.50
N SER A 2 18.87 14.14 -23.19
CA SER A 2 17.80 13.92 -22.20
C SER A 2 16.94 15.17 -22.11
N THR A 3 15.61 15.02 -22.19
CA THR A 3 14.69 16.16 -22.03
C THR A 3 14.69 16.63 -20.57
N HIS A 4 14.25 17.87 -20.30
CA HIS A 4 14.10 18.34 -18.92
C HIS A 4 13.16 17.46 -18.08
N TYR A 5 12.13 16.89 -18.72
CA TYR A 5 11.23 15.93 -18.11
C TYR A 5 11.94 14.63 -17.68
N GLU A 6 12.78 14.05 -18.54
CA GLU A 6 13.58 12.87 -18.16
C GLU A 6 14.58 13.21 -17.05
N THR A 7 15.12 14.43 -17.04
CA THR A 7 15.96 14.90 -15.94
C THR A 7 15.17 14.97 -14.63
N PHE A 8 13.91 15.43 -14.66
CA PHE A 8 13.02 15.43 -13.50
C PHE A 8 12.79 14.01 -12.96
N LEU A 9 12.47 13.04 -13.82
CA LEU A 9 12.27 11.65 -13.40
C LEU A 9 13.55 11.05 -12.78
N ASN A 10 14.71 11.33 -13.37
CA ASN A 10 16.01 10.89 -12.84
C ASN A 10 16.34 11.52 -11.48
N VAL A 11 15.94 12.78 -11.26
CA VAL A 11 16.09 13.46 -9.97
C VAL A 11 15.20 12.79 -8.92
N VAL A 12 13.94 12.52 -9.23
CA VAL A 12 13.02 11.82 -8.30
C VAL A 12 13.59 10.45 -7.90
N ASP A 13 14.06 9.67 -8.87
CA ASP A 13 14.65 8.36 -8.59
C ASP A 13 15.97 8.46 -7.79
N SER A 14 16.88 9.35 -8.19
CA SER A 14 18.17 9.55 -7.52
C SER A 14 18.01 9.98 -6.07
N VAL A 15 17.10 10.93 -5.80
CA VAL A 15 16.87 11.43 -4.45
C VAL A 15 16.18 10.35 -3.59
N PHE A 16 15.22 9.60 -4.15
CA PHE A 16 14.56 8.53 -3.42
C PHE A 16 15.52 7.38 -3.06
N ASN A 17 16.41 7.01 -3.99
CA ASN A 17 17.37 5.94 -3.77
C ASN A 17 18.55 6.35 -2.90
N GLY A 18 18.81 7.65 -2.78
CA GLY A 18 20.13 8.16 -2.43
C GLY A 18 21.11 7.96 -3.59
N THR A 19 22.07 8.87 -3.71
CA THR A 19 23.06 8.82 -4.79
C THR A 19 24.36 9.45 -4.35
N VAL A 20 25.43 9.23 -5.11
CA VAL A 20 26.69 9.92 -4.91
C VAL A 20 26.94 10.83 -6.09
N PHE A 21 27.26 12.09 -5.82
CA PHE A 21 27.51 13.10 -6.84
C PHE A 21 28.72 13.96 -6.48
N ILE A 22 29.21 14.74 -7.45
CA ILE A 22 30.33 15.64 -7.24
C ILE A 22 29.81 17.07 -7.14
N TYR A 23 30.12 17.74 -6.04
CA TYR A 23 29.82 19.15 -5.82
C TYR A 23 31.06 19.86 -5.32
N ASP A 24 31.47 20.92 -6.01
CA ASP A 24 32.69 21.68 -5.69
C ASP A 24 33.93 20.78 -5.51
N LYS A 25 34.16 19.89 -6.49
CA LYS A 25 35.24 18.87 -6.53
C LYS A 25 35.23 17.86 -5.37
N LYS A 26 34.20 17.85 -4.53
CA LYS A 26 34.03 16.88 -3.44
C LYS A 26 32.97 15.87 -3.79
N ARG A 27 33.23 14.61 -3.45
CA ARG A 27 32.26 13.52 -3.50
C ARG A 27 31.30 13.67 -2.33
N ILE A 28 30.01 13.81 -2.60
CA ILE A 28 28.95 13.93 -1.61
C ILE A 28 28.01 12.73 -1.75
N GLU A 29 27.73 12.07 -0.63
CA GLU A 29 26.68 11.08 -0.53
C GLU A 29 25.38 11.78 -0.17
N LEU A 30 24.34 11.58 -0.98
CA LEU A 30 22.98 12.05 -0.71
C LEU A 30 22.22 10.92 -0.03
N HIS A 31 21.80 11.16 1.21
CA HIS A 31 20.90 10.22 1.87
C HIS A 31 19.51 10.18 1.21
N PRO A 32 18.87 8.99 1.16
CA PRO A 32 17.51 8.80 0.64
C PRO A 32 16.51 9.80 1.21
N LYS A 33 15.74 10.44 0.32
CA LYS A 33 14.72 11.42 0.70
C LYS A 33 13.49 11.31 -0.20
N ILE A 34 12.31 11.48 0.39
CA ILE A 34 11.07 11.68 -0.37
C ILE A 34 10.93 13.17 -0.61
N VAL A 35 10.87 13.56 -1.88
CA VAL A 35 10.75 14.96 -2.26
C VAL A 35 9.30 15.41 -2.15
N SER A 36 9.09 16.60 -1.58
CA SER A 36 7.90 17.37 -1.87
C SER A 36 8.04 17.99 -3.26
N ALA A 37 6.93 18.19 -3.96
CA ALA A 37 6.95 18.87 -5.27
C ALA A 37 7.75 20.19 -5.22
N TYR A 38 7.58 20.98 -4.16
CA TYR A 38 8.21 22.31 -4.07
C TYR A 38 9.71 22.24 -3.79
N ASP A 39 10.21 21.10 -3.30
CA ASP A 39 11.61 20.96 -2.94
C ASP A 39 12.56 21.06 -4.14
N LEU A 40 12.07 20.84 -5.36
CA LEU A 40 12.88 20.85 -6.59
C LEU A 40 13.09 22.27 -7.16
N VAL A 41 12.19 23.20 -6.85
CA VAL A 41 12.18 24.56 -7.43
C VAL A 41 12.65 25.63 -6.44
N ARG A 42 13.00 25.24 -5.21
CA ARG A 42 13.50 26.16 -4.17
C ARG A 42 14.75 26.88 -4.64
N ASP A 43 14.76 28.19 -4.43
CA ASP A 43 15.96 29.00 -4.61
C ASP A 43 16.90 28.79 -3.43
N ILE A 44 18.09 28.27 -3.70
CA ILE A 44 19.09 27.93 -2.68
C ILE A 44 20.31 28.80 -2.95
N LYS A 45 20.44 29.89 -2.19
CA LYS A 45 21.57 30.83 -2.31
C LYS A 45 22.87 30.24 -1.74
N THR A 46 22.76 29.56 -0.60
CA THR A 46 23.90 28.95 0.11
C THR A 46 23.54 27.52 0.50
N PRO A 47 23.96 26.50 -0.26
CA PRO A 47 23.59 25.11 0.02
C PRO A 47 24.38 24.54 1.21
N ILE A 48 23.66 24.17 2.27
CA ILE A 48 24.24 23.68 3.53
C ILE A 48 24.15 22.15 3.57
N THR A 49 22.96 21.61 3.30
CA THR A 49 22.68 20.17 3.36
C THR A 49 23.11 19.42 2.09
N GLU A 50 23.29 18.10 2.18
CA GLU A 50 23.56 17.23 1.03
C GLU A 50 22.51 17.39 -0.07
N TYR A 51 21.24 17.43 0.33
CA TYR A 51 20.11 17.65 -0.57
C TYR A 51 20.18 19.02 -1.25
N GLU A 52 20.46 20.09 -0.50
CA GLU A 52 20.59 21.43 -1.08
C GLU A 52 21.74 21.54 -2.06
N LYS A 53 22.88 20.88 -1.77
CA LYS A 53 24.02 20.78 -2.68
C LYS A 53 23.66 19.99 -3.94
N TYR A 54 22.88 18.91 -3.80
CA TYR A 54 22.38 18.14 -4.94
C TYR A 54 21.46 18.99 -5.83
N ILE A 55 20.50 19.71 -5.23
CA ILE A 55 19.64 20.62 -6.00
C ILE A 55 20.47 21.74 -6.62
N ALA A 56 21.44 22.33 -5.92
CA ALA A 56 22.35 23.35 -6.46
C ALA A 56 23.20 22.84 -7.65
N HIS A 57 23.52 21.54 -7.67
CA HIS A 57 24.26 20.88 -8.76
C HIS A 57 23.45 20.72 -10.05
N LEU A 58 22.10 20.75 -10.00
CA LEU A 58 21.27 20.55 -11.18
C LEU A 58 21.45 21.66 -12.23
N PRO A 59 21.37 21.35 -13.54
CA PRO A 59 21.53 22.34 -14.60
C PRO A 59 20.61 23.56 -14.43
N ARG A 60 21.13 24.76 -14.67
CA ARG A 60 20.36 26.02 -14.53
C ARG A 60 19.10 26.01 -15.41
N ASP A 61 19.21 25.55 -16.65
CA ASP A 61 18.08 25.50 -17.57
C ASP A 61 17.00 24.53 -17.11
N PHE A 62 17.38 23.39 -16.50
CA PHE A 62 16.42 22.49 -15.87
C PHE A 62 15.63 23.20 -14.77
N LYS A 63 16.31 23.94 -13.88
CA LYS A 63 15.63 24.68 -12.79
C LYS A 63 14.69 25.77 -13.30
N ASN A 64 15.12 26.50 -14.33
CA ASN A 64 14.29 27.55 -14.92
C ASN A 64 13.00 26.97 -15.51
N ASN A 65 13.10 25.86 -16.24
CA ASN A 65 11.93 25.16 -16.77
C ASN A 65 11.08 24.52 -15.66
N ALA A 66 11.69 23.94 -14.63
CA ALA A 66 10.95 23.33 -13.52
C ALA A 66 10.00 24.34 -12.83
N ARG A 67 10.39 25.61 -12.74
CA ARG A 67 9.54 26.67 -12.14
C ARG A 67 8.23 26.89 -12.89
N THR A 68 8.21 26.67 -14.21
CA THR A 68 7.01 26.86 -15.04
C THR A 68 6.31 25.55 -15.37
N GLU A 69 7.04 24.46 -15.54
CA GLU A 69 6.51 23.19 -16.05
C GLU A 69 6.14 22.17 -14.98
N LEU A 70 6.69 22.24 -13.76
CA LEU A 70 6.48 21.19 -12.77
C LEU A 70 5.00 21.09 -12.32
N TYR A 71 4.31 22.23 -12.25
CA TYR A 71 2.95 22.39 -11.69
C TYR A 71 1.87 22.79 -12.67
N ARG A 72 2.18 22.80 -13.98
CA ARG A 72 1.16 23.15 -14.97
C ARG A 72 -0.04 22.22 -14.81
N SER A 73 -1.22 22.80 -14.57
CA SER A 73 -2.45 22.04 -14.48
C SER A 73 -2.59 21.16 -15.72
N GLU A 74 -2.90 19.88 -15.52
CA GLU A 74 -3.15 18.87 -16.56
C GLU A 74 -1.99 18.52 -17.51
N ARG A 75 -0.89 19.29 -17.50
CA ARG A 75 0.22 19.12 -18.46
C ARG A 75 1.61 19.20 -17.83
N GLY A 76 1.66 19.47 -16.54
CA GLY A 76 2.91 19.60 -15.80
C GLY A 76 3.62 18.26 -15.65
N TRP A 77 4.93 18.31 -15.38
CA TRP A 77 5.75 17.09 -15.30
C TRP A 77 5.27 16.11 -14.23
N ILE A 78 4.66 16.59 -13.14
CA ILE A 78 4.09 15.71 -12.11
C ILE A 78 2.88 14.95 -12.65
N GLU A 79 1.90 15.65 -13.23
CA GLU A 79 0.70 14.99 -13.79
C GLU A 79 1.09 14.02 -14.90
N ARG A 80 1.95 14.47 -15.83
CA ARG A 80 2.48 13.63 -16.90
C ARG A 80 3.17 12.38 -16.36
N GLY A 81 4.00 12.50 -15.33
CA GLY A 81 4.69 11.37 -14.73
C GLY A 81 3.76 10.38 -14.03
N VAL A 82 2.63 10.84 -13.51
CA VAL A 82 1.59 10.00 -12.92
C VAL A 82 0.80 9.28 -14.02
N GLU A 83 0.41 9.99 -15.08
CA GLU A 83 -0.30 9.45 -16.24
C GLU A 83 0.52 8.39 -16.98
N GLU A 84 1.82 8.64 -17.19
CA GLU A 84 2.76 7.69 -17.78
C GLU A 84 3.14 6.53 -16.82
N GLY A 85 2.69 6.58 -15.56
CA GLY A 85 3.01 5.55 -14.57
C GLY A 85 4.50 5.48 -14.20
N ARG A 86 5.22 6.61 -14.26
CA ARG A 86 6.65 6.73 -13.92
C ARG A 86 6.87 7.18 -12.47
N ILE A 87 5.90 7.87 -11.89
CA ILE A 87 5.93 8.31 -10.48
C ILE A 87 4.59 8.04 -9.78
N VAL A 88 4.64 8.04 -8.45
CA VAL A 88 3.46 8.08 -7.58
C VAL A 88 3.45 9.44 -6.87
N LYS A 89 2.30 10.13 -6.95
CA LYS A 89 2.01 11.32 -6.14
C LYS A 89 1.03 10.98 -5.01
N TYR A 90 1.21 11.60 -3.85
CA TYR A 90 0.25 11.53 -2.75
C TYR A 90 0.34 12.77 -1.86
N LEU A 91 -0.71 13.04 -1.10
CA LEU A 91 -0.74 14.14 -0.12
C LEU A 91 -0.33 13.64 1.27
N GLU A 92 0.61 14.34 1.89
CA GLU A 92 1.04 14.13 3.28
C GLU A 92 1.24 15.48 3.95
N ASN A 93 0.51 15.74 5.04
CA ASN A 93 0.54 17.03 5.76
C ASN A 93 0.33 18.25 4.85
N ALA A 94 -0.69 18.16 3.97
CA ALA A 94 -1.02 19.18 2.95
C ALA A 94 0.08 19.45 1.91
N GLN A 95 1.12 18.61 1.84
CA GLN A 95 2.16 18.69 0.81
C GLN A 95 2.05 17.53 -0.17
N ILE A 96 2.20 17.84 -1.45
CA ILE A 96 2.33 16.82 -2.50
C ILE A 96 3.73 16.21 -2.37
N LYS A 97 3.76 14.92 -2.06
CA LYS A 97 4.95 14.06 -2.06
C LYS A 97 5.01 13.28 -3.36
N ILE A 98 6.23 13.00 -3.80
CA ILE A 98 6.49 12.29 -5.05
C ILE A 98 7.54 11.21 -4.79
N VAL A 99 7.29 10.01 -5.31
CA VAL A 99 8.23 8.88 -5.30
C VAL A 99 8.26 8.23 -6.69
N PRO A 100 9.37 7.57 -7.07
CA PRO A 100 9.40 6.81 -8.32
C PRO A 100 8.39 5.66 -8.27
N LYS A 101 7.83 5.33 -9.43
CA LYS A 101 7.06 4.10 -9.64
C LYS A 101 7.98 3.04 -10.24
N LEU A 102 8.29 2.02 -9.45
CA LEU A 102 9.25 0.97 -9.78
C LEU A 102 8.59 -0.31 -10.31
N ASP A 103 7.29 -0.42 -10.13
CA ASP A 103 6.48 -1.55 -10.59
C ASP A 103 5.58 -1.11 -11.74
N THR A 104 5.56 -1.91 -12.81
CA THR A 104 4.71 -1.69 -13.99
C THR A 104 3.31 -2.29 -13.80
N GLU A 105 3.20 -3.30 -12.95
CA GLU A 105 2.00 -4.09 -12.74
C GLU A 105 1.51 -4.01 -11.29
N ILE A 106 0.23 -4.32 -11.10
CA ILE A 106 -0.38 -4.41 -9.78
C ILE A 106 -0.17 -5.82 -9.25
N THR A 107 0.21 -5.93 -7.98
CA THR A 107 0.29 -7.20 -7.27
C THR A 107 -0.54 -7.11 -6.00
N VAL A 108 -1.04 -8.22 -5.51
CA VAL A 108 -1.84 -8.25 -4.28
C VAL A 108 -1.13 -9.11 -3.26
N GLY A 109 -0.88 -8.57 -2.07
CA GLY A 109 -0.44 -9.33 -0.91
C GLY A 109 -1.60 -9.58 0.03
N ILE A 110 -1.76 -10.82 0.48
CA ILE A 110 -2.74 -11.23 1.47
C ILE A 110 -1.99 -11.80 2.66
N ASP A 111 -2.28 -11.26 3.83
CA ASP A 111 -1.67 -11.71 5.08
C ASP A 111 -2.62 -11.57 6.27
N SER A 112 -2.29 -12.22 7.37
CA SER A 112 -3.03 -12.18 8.62
C SER A 112 -2.14 -11.93 9.83
N SER A 113 -2.67 -11.19 10.80
CA SER A 113 -1.99 -10.94 12.07
C SER A 113 -2.99 -11.00 13.23
N ARG A 114 -2.92 -12.09 13.98
CA ARG A 114 -3.85 -12.46 15.06
C ARG A 114 -5.28 -12.66 14.55
N ASN A 115 -6.14 -11.67 14.77
CA ASN A 115 -7.55 -11.68 14.36
C ASN A 115 -7.79 -10.81 13.12
N LEU A 116 -6.74 -10.18 12.60
CA LEU A 116 -6.81 -9.33 11.43
C LEU A 116 -6.41 -10.11 10.18
N PHE A 117 -7.18 -9.94 9.13
CA PHE A 117 -6.89 -10.33 7.76
C PHE A 117 -6.75 -9.06 6.94
N ALA A 118 -5.74 -8.94 6.09
CA ALA A 118 -5.53 -7.78 5.22
C ALA A 118 -5.31 -8.22 3.78
N VAL A 119 -5.91 -7.47 2.86
CA VAL A 119 -5.65 -7.56 1.42
C VAL A 119 -5.10 -6.22 0.97
N CYS A 120 -3.83 -6.23 0.56
CA CYS A 120 -3.08 -5.06 0.11
C CYS A 120 -2.93 -5.13 -1.41
N CYS A 121 -3.49 -4.16 -2.14
CA CYS A 121 -3.31 -4.04 -3.58
C CYS A 121 -2.16 -3.06 -3.85
N PHE A 122 -0.99 -3.60 -4.16
CA PHE A 122 0.23 -2.85 -4.42
C PHE A 122 0.33 -2.45 -5.89
N ASP A 123 0.57 -1.18 -6.13
CA ASP A 123 0.95 -0.66 -7.46
C ASP A 123 2.41 -0.20 -7.51
N ASN A 124 3.16 -0.39 -6.41
CA ASN A 124 4.54 0.06 -6.24
C ASN A 124 5.25 -0.62 -5.03
N TYR A 125 5.06 -1.93 -4.85
CA TYR A 125 5.61 -2.68 -3.72
C TYR A 125 7.14 -2.59 -3.60
N ARG A 126 7.89 -2.55 -4.72
CA ARG A 126 9.37 -2.41 -4.69
C ARG A 126 9.80 -1.10 -4.07
N CYS A 127 9.03 -0.03 -4.30
CA CYS A 127 9.27 1.26 -3.65
C CYS A 127 8.99 1.18 -2.14
N GLY A 128 7.97 0.40 -1.74
CA GLY A 128 7.71 0.03 -0.34
C GLY A 128 8.88 -0.71 0.31
N ILE A 129 9.44 -1.72 -0.35
CA ILE A 129 10.63 -2.45 0.15
C ILE A 129 11.80 -1.49 0.34
N LYS A 130 12.12 -0.69 -0.68
CA LYS A 130 13.19 0.31 -0.59
C LYS A 130 12.93 1.31 0.54
N TYR A 131 11.67 1.70 0.78
CA TYR A 131 11.33 2.57 1.91
C TYR A 131 11.66 1.90 3.25
N ILE A 132 11.28 0.64 3.43
CA ILE A 132 11.58 -0.15 4.63
C ILE A 132 13.11 -0.27 4.84
N GLU A 133 13.85 -0.60 3.79
CA GLU A 133 15.30 -0.80 3.82
C GLU A 133 16.08 0.49 4.09
N LYS A 134 15.80 1.53 3.30
CA LYS A 134 16.64 2.73 3.24
C LYS A 134 16.19 3.83 4.19
N PHE A 135 14.88 3.97 4.40
CA PHE A 135 14.31 5.05 5.21
C PHE A 135 14.03 4.60 6.63
N LEU A 136 13.42 3.42 6.80
CA LEU A 136 13.14 2.87 8.13
C LEU A 136 14.32 2.10 8.70
N LYS A 137 15.29 1.69 7.85
CA LYS A 137 16.48 0.90 8.22
C LYS A 137 16.11 -0.39 8.95
N ILE A 138 14.95 -0.95 8.63
CA ILE A 138 14.47 -2.22 9.20
C ILE A 138 15.26 -3.34 8.54
N ARG A 139 15.82 -4.22 9.36
CA ARG A 139 16.59 -5.37 8.90
C ARG A 139 15.68 -6.56 8.67
N LYS A 140 16.00 -7.35 7.64
CA LYS A 140 15.39 -8.66 7.42
C LYS A 140 15.77 -9.61 8.53
N TYR A 141 14.91 -10.59 8.78
CA TYR A 141 15.21 -11.68 9.70
C TYR A 141 16.36 -12.53 9.15
N PHE A 142 17.41 -12.72 9.94
CA PHE A 142 18.67 -13.29 9.46
C PHE A 142 18.55 -14.72 8.91
N ARG A 143 17.58 -15.52 9.37
CA ARG A 143 17.46 -16.93 8.96
C ARG A 143 16.81 -17.11 7.61
N THR A 144 15.75 -16.36 7.34
CA THR A 144 14.93 -16.49 6.13
C THR A 144 15.19 -15.37 5.13
N ASN A 145 15.95 -14.34 5.52
CA ASN A 145 16.20 -13.14 4.73
C ASN A 145 14.89 -12.49 4.24
N GLU A 146 13.92 -12.35 5.14
CA GLU A 146 12.60 -11.79 4.86
C GLU A 146 12.20 -10.73 5.90
N TYR A 147 11.27 -9.84 5.54
CA TYR A 147 10.56 -9.05 6.54
C TYR A 147 9.41 -9.84 7.13
N HIS A 148 9.46 -10.05 8.44
CA HIS A 148 8.39 -10.73 9.15
C HIS A 148 8.04 -9.99 10.45
N TRP A 149 6.79 -9.56 10.60
CA TRP A 149 6.30 -8.73 11.71
C TRP A 149 6.61 -9.32 13.08
N SER A 150 6.46 -10.65 13.21
CA SER A 150 6.72 -11.36 14.47
C SER A 150 8.20 -11.33 14.88
N SER A 151 9.10 -11.21 13.90
CA SER A 151 10.56 -11.16 14.10
C SER A 151 11.12 -9.75 14.37
N LEU A 152 10.33 -8.70 14.12
CA LEU A 152 10.77 -7.32 14.33
C LEU A 152 10.96 -6.98 15.81
N ASP A 153 12.02 -6.23 16.11
CA ASP A 153 12.23 -5.61 17.41
C ASP A 153 11.20 -4.48 17.67
N GLN A 154 11.12 -4.04 18.93
CA GLN A 154 10.12 -3.05 19.35
C GLN A 154 10.31 -1.67 18.70
N ALA A 155 11.54 -1.24 18.43
CA ALA A 155 11.81 0.04 17.77
C ALA A 155 11.37 -0.02 16.30
N SER A 156 11.74 -1.09 15.59
CA SER A 156 11.30 -1.35 14.21
C SER A 156 9.77 -1.37 14.09
N ARG A 157 9.07 -2.06 14.99
CA ARG A 157 7.59 -2.06 15.04
C ARG A 157 7.02 -0.66 15.25
N THR A 158 7.60 0.10 16.17
CA THR A 158 7.16 1.46 16.49
C THR A 158 7.33 2.38 15.28
N TYR A 159 8.46 2.30 14.57
CA TYR A 159 8.69 3.05 13.34
C TYR A 159 7.69 2.66 12.25
N THR A 160 7.49 1.37 11.98
CA THR A 160 6.51 0.89 10.99
C THR A 160 5.11 1.42 11.29
N ILE A 161 4.66 1.36 12.55
CA ILE A 161 3.36 1.90 12.96
C ILE A 161 3.29 3.41 12.72
N SER A 162 4.32 4.16 13.14
CA SER A 162 4.36 5.62 12.99
C SER A 162 4.42 6.08 11.52
N LYS A 163 4.92 5.23 10.61
CA LYS A 163 5.09 5.51 9.18
C LYS A 163 4.14 4.71 8.29
N LEU A 164 3.12 4.08 8.87
CA LEU A 164 2.18 3.23 8.12
C LEU A 164 1.47 4.00 7.00
N SER A 165 1.08 5.25 7.25
CA SER A 165 0.47 6.10 6.22
C SER A 165 1.41 6.36 5.04
N THR A 166 2.67 6.69 5.32
CA THR A 166 3.69 6.89 4.30
C THR A 166 3.95 5.61 3.51
N LEU A 167 4.10 4.47 4.21
CA LEU A 167 4.30 3.16 3.58
C LEU A 167 3.15 2.82 2.63
N LEU A 168 1.90 2.93 3.08
CA LEU A 168 0.72 2.69 2.24
C LEU A 168 0.69 3.63 1.02
N ASN A 169 0.95 4.92 1.21
CA ASN A 169 0.98 5.87 0.11
C ASN A 169 2.09 5.59 -0.91
N ILE A 170 3.22 5.03 -0.49
CA ILE A 170 4.32 4.70 -1.40
C ILE A 170 4.03 3.41 -2.18
N SER A 171 3.46 2.39 -1.53
CA SER A 171 3.39 1.03 -2.08
C SER A 171 2.00 0.56 -2.52
N CYS A 172 0.94 0.99 -1.84
CA CYS A 172 -0.42 0.48 -2.02
C CYS A 172 -1.32 1.45 -2.79
N LYS A 173 -2.07 0.93 -3.76
CA LYS A 173 -3.21 1.65 -4.35
C LYS A 173 -4.44 1.61 -3.45
N ALA A 174 -4.69 0.45 -2.85
CA ALA A 174 -5.82 0.23 -1.95
C ALA A 174 -5.52 -0.90 -0.95
N LEU A 175 -6.27 -0.90 0.15
CA LEU A 175 -6.23 -1.90 1.21
C LEU A 175 -7.64 -2.09 1.75
N PHE A 176 -8.04 -3.33 1.97
CA PHE A 176 -9.12 -3.62 2.92
C PHE A 176 -8.66 -4.63 3.95
N ALA A 177 -9.16 -4.49 5.18
CA ALA A 177 -8.81 -5.35 6.29
C ALA A 177 -10.07 -5.76 7.07
N ILE A 178 -10.06 -6.98 7.59
CA ILE A 178 -11.16 -7.57 8.36
C ILE A 178 -10.58 -8.04 9.69
N ASN A 179 -11.04 -7.45 10.78
CA ASN A 179 -10.74 -7.91 12.13
C ASN A 179 -11.91 -8.76 12.62
N SER A 180 -11.69 -10.03 12.92
CA SER A 180 -12.77 -10.95 13.32
C SER A 180 -12.27 -12.00 14.30
N SER A 181 -13.11 -12.38 15.26
CA SER A 181 -12.81 -13.52 16.14
C SER A 181 -12.89 -14.90 15.44
N LEU A 182 -13.36 -14.94 14.19
CA LEU A 182 -13.27 -16.13 13.35
C LEU A 182 -11.85 -16.37 12.85
N ILE A 183 -11.06 -15.31 12.68
CA ILE A 183 -9.62 -15.35 12.45
C ILE A 183 -9.00 -15.43 13.84
N ASN A 184 -8.33 -16.54 14.15
CA ASN A 184 -7.72 -16.74 15.47
C ASN A 184 -6.43 -17.56 15.32
N SER A 185 -5.78 -17.91 16.42
CA SER A 185 -4.50 -18.64 16.40
C SER A 185 -4.55 -20.01 15.71
N ARG A 186 -5.74 -20.61 15.55
CA ARG A 186 -5.93 -21.85 14.77
C ARG A 186 -6.31 -21.59 13.31
N ASN A 187 -6.73 -20.35 13.03
CA ASN A 187 -7.14 -19.78 11.75
C ASN A 187 -7.92 -20.75 10.85
N SER A 188 -8.79 -21.58 11.43
CA SER A 188 -9.43 -22.72 10.75
C SER A 188 -10.72 -22.34 10.04
N LEU A 189 -10.69 -21.21 9.32
CA LEU A 189 -11.83 -20.68 8.58
C LEU A 189 -12.34 -21.72 7.57
N SER A 190 -13.64 -21.96 7.57
CA SER A 190 -14.29 -22.67 6.47
C SER A 190 -14.46 -21.75 5.25
N SER A 191 -14.63 -22.33 4.06
CA SER A 191 -14.94 -21.58 2.83
C SER A 191 -16.17 -20.67 2.97
N ASN A 192 -17.20 -21.16 3.68
CA ASN A 192 -18.42 -20.40 3.97
C ASN A 192 -18.15 -19.22 4.92
N GLN A 193 -17.34 -19.41 5.96
CA GLN A 193 -16.97 -18.34 6.87
C GLN A 193 -16.13 -17.28 6.15
N PHE A 194 -15.14 -17.69 5.37
CA PHE A 194 -14.32 -16.77 4.58
C PHE A 194 -15.17 -15.98 3.58
N THR A 195 -16.07 -16.65 2.84
CA THR A 195 -17.02 -16.00 1.94
C THR A 195 -17.92 -15.00 2.68
N GLY A 196 -18.45 -15.37 3.85
CA GLY A 196 -19.26 -14.49 4.68
C GLY A 196 -18.50 -13.25 5.16
N LEU A 197 -17.21 -13.39 5.49
CA LEU A 197 -16.35 -12.26 5.84
C LEU A 197 -16.19 -11.29 4.65
N ILE A 198 -15.92 -11.80 3.45
CA ILE A 198 -15.81 -10.93 2.26
C ILE A 198 -17.18 -10.29 1.91
N GLU A 199 -18.27 -11.05 1.90
CA GLU A 199 -19.61 -10.51 1.58
C GLU A 199 -20.10 -9.49 2.61
N GLY A 200 -19.73 -9.66 3.89
CA GLY A 200 -20.07 -8.73 4.97
C GLY A 200 -19.47 -7.34 4.76
N CYS A 201 -18.36 -7.23 4.03
CA CYS A 201 -17.73 -5.97 3.65
C CYS A 201 -18.44 -5.22 2.52
N PHE A 202 -19.36 -5.84 1.78
CA PHE A 202 -19.91 -5.24 0.53
C PHE A 202 -21.43 -5.39 0.38
N THR A 203 -22.19 -5.71 1.44
CA THR A 203 -23.65 -5.90 1.37
C THR A 203 -24.37 -5.32 2.58
N GLY A 204 -25.70 -5.06 2.48
CA GLY A 204 -26.59 -4.82 3.62
C GLY A 204 -26.59 -3.40 4.20
N TYR A 205 -26.16 -2.41 3.42
CA TYR A 205 -26.11 -0.99 3.82
C TYR A 205 -26.72 -0.07 2.77
N GLU A 206 -27.76 -0.55 2.09
CA GLU A 206 -28.35 0.10 0.93
C GLU A 206 -28.84 1.52 1.25
N SER A 207 -29.38 1.71 2.47
CA SER A 207 -29.91 2.99 2.97
C SER A 207 -28.95 3.78 3.88
N HIS A 208 -27.67 3.38 3.99
CA HIS A 208 -26.72 4.10 4.87
C HIS A 208 -26.29 5.43 4.24
N SER A 209 -26.34 6.54 4.99
CA SER A 209 -26.06 7.89 4.50
C SER A 209 -24.69 8.08 3.81
N ILE A 210 -23.63 7.50 4.38
CA ILE A 210 -22.25 7.60 3.85
C ILE A 210 -21.85 6.38 3.01
N GLN A 211 -22.14 5.16 3.46
CA GLN A 211 -21.71 3.91 2.82
C GLN A 211 -22.87 3.24 2.09
N THR A 212 -23.53 4.00 1.23
CA THR A 212 -24.66 3.58 0.38
C THR A 212 -24.32 2.36 -0.48
N ASP A 213 -25.34 1.75 -1.08
CA ASP A 213 -25.14 0.66 -2.05
C ASP A 213 -24.22 1.07 -3.21
N VAL A 214 -24.38 2.30 -3.72
CA VAL A 214 -23.55 2.86 -4.79
C VAL A 214 -22.08 2.90 -4.38
N PHE A 215 -21.78 3.40 -3.18
CA PHE A 215 -20.42 3.43 -2.65
C PHE A 215 -19.84 2.01 -2.50
N ARG A 216 -20.62 1.06 -1.95
CA ARG A 216 -20.15 -0.32 -1.75
C ARG A 216 -19.91 -1.04 -3.06
N THR A 217 -20.78 -0.86 -4.03
CA THR A 217 -20.65 -1.43 -5.37
C THR A 217 -19.42 -0.84 -6.08
N ALA A 218 -19.19 0.47 -5.96
CA ALA A 218 -18.00 1.11 -6.50
C ALA A 218 -16.71 0.60 -5.82
N LEU A 219 -16.71 0.48 -4.48
CA LEU A 219 -15.57 -0.03 -3.72
C LEU A 219 -15.26 -1.49 -4.07
N ARG A 220 -16.28 -2.36 -4.11
CA ARG A 220 -16.16 -3.76 -4.54
C ARG A 220 -15.59 -3.87 -5.94
N SER A 221 -16.15 -3.10 -6.88
CA SER A 221 -15.70 -3.08 -8.27
C SER A 221 -14.25 -2.60 -8.40
N SER A 222 -13.85 -1.62 -7.57
CA SER A 222 -12.47 -1.15 -7.51
C SER A 222 -11.51 -2.26 -7.06
N PHE A 223 -11.80 -2.94 -5.95
CA PHE A 223 -10.99 -4.08 -5.49
C PHE A 223 -11.03 -5.25 -6.47
N PHE A 224 -12.17 -5.52 -7.12
CA PHE A 224 -12.24 -6.55 -8.16
C PHE A 224 -11.24 -6.25 -9.29
N ARG A 225 -11.20 -5.02 -9.82
CA ARG A 225 -10.24 -4.64 -10.87
C ARG A 225 -8.77 -4.75 -10.44
N LEU A 226 -8.47 -4.54 -9.15
CA LEU A 226 -7.11 -4.63 -8.62
C LEU A 226 -6.68 -6.09 -8.36
N CYS A 227 -7.62 -7.00 -8.17
CA CYS A 227 -7.35 -8.41 -7.87
C CYS A 227 -7.50 -9.33 -9.09
N ASP A 228 -8.45 -9.04 -9.98
CA ASP A 228 -8.71 -9.86 -11.16
C ASP A 228 -7.54 -9.78 -12.13
N ASN A 229 -7.12 -10.92 -12.66
CA ASN A 229 -6.00 -11.05 -13.60
C ASN A 229 -4.63 -10.51 -13.11
N ASN A 230 -4.50 -10.16 -11.83
CA ASN A 230 -3.25 -9.72 -11.21
C ASN A 230 -2.72 -10.82 -10.28
N HIS A 231 -1.40 -10.89 -10.11
CA HIS A 231 -0.79 -11.88 -9.23
C HIS A 231 -1.14 -11.61 -7.76
N ILE A 232 -1.75 -12.60 -7.11
CA ILE A 232 -2.14 -12.58 -5.71
C ILE A 232 -1.24 -13.54 -4.94
N HIS A 233 -0.45 -12.97 -4.04
CA HIS A 233 0.48 -13.66 -3.16
C HIS A 233 -0.18 -13.80 -1.80
N CYS A 234 -0.31 -15.04 -1.30
CA CYS A 234 -1.00 -15.33 -0.05
C CYS A 234 -0.24 -16.42 0.70
N ASP A 235 0.09 -16.17 1.97
CA ASP A 235 0.73 -17.19 2.82
C ASP A 235 -0.31 -18.22 3.30
N PRO A 236 0.09 -19.47 3.65
CA PRO A 236 -0.81 -20.55 4.04
C PRO A 236 -1.29 -20.45 5.51
N ASP A 237 -1.50 -19.24 6.01
CA ASP A 237 -1.81 -18.99 7.43
C ASP A 237 -3.22 -19.43 7.86
N PHE A 238 -4.10 -19.75 6.91
CA PHE A 238 -5.53 -19.97 7.16
C PHE A 238 -5.91 -21.43 7.39
N GLY A 239 -4.95 -22.25 7.84
CA GLY A 239 -5.10 -23.59 8.40
C GLY A 239 -5.82 -24.61 7.51
N ARG A 240 -7.14 -24.44 7.32
CA ARG A 240 -8.01 -25.28 6.48
C ARG A 240 -8.15 -24.78 5.05
N LEU A 241 -7.90 -23.51 4.78
CA LEU A 241 -7.97 -22.94 3.43
C LEU A 241 -6.58 -22.87 2.84
N ARG A 242 -6.40 -23.48 1.67
CA ARG A 242 -5.16 -23.32 0.90
C ARG A 242 -5.12 -21.92 0.28
N PRO A 243 -3.94 -21.31 0.13
CA PRO A 243 -3.78 -19.99 -0.51
C PRO A 243 -4.56 -19.82 -1.82
N GLN A 244 -4.47 -20.79 -2.74
CA GLN A 244 -5.21 -20.77 -4.01
C GLN A 244 -6.74 -20.71 -3.83
N ASP A 245 -7.27 -21.35 -2.78
CA ASP A 245 -8.71 -21.35 -2.50
C ASP A 245 -9.14 -19.98 -1.95
N ILE A 246 -8.31 -19.36 -1.10
CA ILE A 246 -8.50 -17.99 -0.60
C ILE A 246 -8.55 -17.01 -1.76
N VAL A 247 -7.55 -17.07 -2.64
CA VAL A 247 -7.48 -16.22 -3.85
C VAL A 247 -8.73 -16.40 -4.70
N LYS A 248 -9.11 -17.65 -4.98
CA LYS A 248 -10.32 -17.96 -5.76
C LYS A 248 -11.58 -17.43 -5.10
N PHE A 249 -11.77 -17.65 -3.80
CA PHE A 249 -12.96 -17.17 -3.10
C PHE A 249 -12.99 -15.64 -3.00
N LEU A 250 -11.85 -14.99 -2.79
CA LEU A 250 -11.76 -13.54 -2.77
C LEU A 250 -12.20 -12.95 -4.11
N VAL A 251 -11.56 -13.34 -5.22
CA VAL A 251 -11.82 -12.78 -6.55
C VAL A 251 -13.26 -13.06 -7.00
N ARG A 252 -13.75 -14.28 -6.83
CA ARG A 252 -15.16 -14.63 -7.17
C ARG A 252 -16.18 -13.87 -6.35
N ASN A 253 -15.89 -13.59 -5.09
CA ASN A 253 -16.77 -12.75 -4.29
C ASN A 253 -16.69 -11.30 -4.76
N LEU A 254 -15.51 -10.76 -5.02
CA LEU A 254 -15.40 -9.40 -5.55
C LEU A 254 -16.09 -9.24 -6.91
N SER A 255 -16.13 -10.29 -7.74
CA SER A 255 -16.75 -10.27 -9.08
C SER A 255 -18.28 -10.29 -9.10
N ARG A 256 -18.96 -10.41 -7.96
CA ARG A 256 -20.43 -10.52 -7.95
C ARG A 256 -21.10 -9.17 -8.25
N VAL A 257 -21.95 -9.15 -9.27
CA VAL A 257 -22.79 -8.02 -9.68
C VAL A 257 -24.24 -8.51 -9.74
N ASN A 258 -25.18 -7.78 -9.12
CA ASN A 258 -26.61 -8.13 -9.10
C ASN A 258 -26.89 -9.59 -8.71
N GLY A 259 -26.17 -10.09 -7.71
CA GLY A 259 -26.32 -11.48 -7.23
C GLY A 259 -25.62 -12.55 -8.07
N ARG A 260 -25.10 -12.23 -9.26
CA ARG A 260 -24.44 -13.18 -10.16
C ARG A 260 -22.92 -12.97 -10.17
N ILE A 261 -22.18 -14.08 -10.19
CA ILE A 261 -20.71 -14.06 -10.32
C ILE A 261 -20.40 -13.86 -11.80
N GLN A 262 -19.75 -12.74 -12.16
CA GLN A 262 -19.26 -12.54 -13.52
C GLN A 262 -17.96 -13.32 -13.75
N ALA A 263 -17.57 -13.46 -15.02
CA ALA A 263 -16.30 -14.07 -15.39
C ALA A 263 -15.13 -13.36 -14.69
N CYS A 264 -14.19 -14.13 -14.16
CA CYS A 264 -13.02 -13.65 -13.46
C CYS A 264 -11.87 -14.66 -13.57
N THR A 265 -10.65 -14.18 -13.45
CA THR A 265 -9.41 -14.96 -13.55
C THR A 265 -8.59 -14.77 -12.27
N PRO A 266 -8.89 -15.54 -11.20
CA PRO A 266 -8.07 -15.52 -9.99
C PRO A 266 -6.67 -16.06 -10.30
N SER A 267 -5.63 -15.26 -10.06
CA SER A 267 -4.23 -15.62 -10.34
C SER A 267 -3.44 -15.73 -9.03
N HIS A 268 -3.27 -16.94 -8.52
CA HIS A 268 -2.45 -17.20 -7.33
C HIS A 268 -0.97 -17.32 -7.70
N ALA A 269 -0.12 -16.51 -7.09
CA ALA A 269 1.33 -16.62 -7.23
C ALA A 269 1.87 -17.74 -6.33
N LEU A 270 2.52 -18.74 -6.93
CA LEU A 270 3.11 -19.89 -6.22
C LEU A 270 4.49 -19.53 -5.64
N LEU A 271 4.55 -18.53 -4.77
CA LEU A 271 5.77 -18.09 -4.08
C LEU A 271 5.60 -18.24 -2.56
N LYS A 272 6.66 -18.63 -1.87
CA LYS A 272 6.70 -18.64 -0.39
C LYS A 272 6.92 -17.22 0.14
N SER A 273 6.64 -16.99 1.42
CA SER A 273 6.79 -15.68 2.09
C SER A 273 8.17 -15.03 1.85
N HIS A 274 9.27 -15.73 2.11
CA HIS A 274 10.63 -15.22 1.89
C HIS A 274 10.98 -14.89 0.43
N GLU A 275 10.25 -15.45 -0.54
CA GLU A 275 10.42 -15.22 -1.99
C GLU A 275 9.53 -14.08 -2.50
N SER A 276 8.59 -13.60 -1.68
CA SER A 276 7.50 -12.71 -2.06
C SER A 276 7.51 -11.41 -1.27
N GLU A 277 8.14 -10.39 -1.83
CA GLU A 277 8.13 -9.03 -1.28
C GLU A 277 6.70 -8.47 -1.02
N PRO A 278 5.68 -8.72 -1.87
CA PRO A 278 4.31 -8.32 -1.58
C PRO A 278 3.73 -8.95 -0.30
N ILE A 279 4.02 -10.23 -0.02
CA ILE A 279 3.58 -10.88 1.24
C ILE A 279 4.30 -10.22 2.42
N GLN A 280 5.62 -10.06 2.32
CA GLN A 280 6.42 -9.45 3.37
C GLN A 280 5.94 -8.04 3.75
N ILE A 281 5.57 -7.20 2.77
CA ILE A 281 4.99 -5.88 3.07
C ILE A 281 3.58 -6.01 3.67
N ALA A 282 2.76 -6.94 3.15
CA ALA A 282 1.42 -7.18 3.67
C ALA A 282 1.45 -7.64 5.14
N ASP A 283 2.41 -8.47 5.54
CA ASP A 283 2.64 -8.89 6.92
C ASP A 283 2.90 -7.68 7.83
N LEU A 284 3.83 -6.80 7.42
CA LEU A 284 4.15 -5.60 8.20
C LEU A 284 2.94 -4.67 8.36
N ILE A 285 2.14 -4.53 7.31
CA ILE A 285 0.91 -3.73 7.32
C ILE A 285 -0.14 -4.37 8.24
N ALA A 286 -0.41 -5.67 8.08
CA ALA A 286 -1.37 -6.40 8.91
C ALA A 286 -0.96 -6.36 10.39
N GLY A 287 0.33 -6.57 10.66
CA GLY A 287 0.96 -6.42 11.95
C GLY A 287 0.71 -5.05 12.59
N ALA A 288 1.05 -3.98 11.88
CA ALA A 288 0.88 -2.61 12.37
C ALA A 288 -0.60 -2.28 12.66
N LEU A 289 -1.51 -2.62 11.75
CA LEU A 289 -2.95 -2.42 11.93
C LEU A 289 -3.48 -3.20 13.14
N SER A 290 -3.05 -4.45 13.31
CA SER A 290 -3.43 -5.32 14.42
C SER A 290 -3.00 -4.74 15.77
N VAL A 291 -1.82 -4.09 15.85
CA VAL A 291 -1.39 -3.39 17.08
C VAL A 291 -2.24 -2.17 17.37
N GLN A 292 -2.47 -1.31 16.36
CA GLN A 292 -3.27 -0.09 16.54
C GLN A 292 -4.68 -0.42 17.06
N ILE A 293 -5.34 -1.44 16.48
CA ILE A 293 -6.65 -1.92 16.93
C ILE A 293 -6.61 -2.37 18.39
N ARG A 294 -5.57 -3.13 18.79
CA ARG A 294 -5.42 -3.59 20.18
C ARG A 294 -5.21 -2.46 21.17
N HIS A 295 -4.61 -1.36 20.72
CA HIS A 295 -4.44 -0.15 21.52
C HIS A 295 -5.66 0.79 21.45
N GLY A 296 -6.80 0.31 20.94
CA GLY A 296 -8.06 1.05 20.94
C GLY A 296 -8.24 2.03 19.78
N GLN A 297 -7.31 2.09 18.82
CA GLN A 297 -7.46 2.93 17.63
C GLN A 297 -8.45 2.28 16.66
N ILE A 298 -9.69 2.78 16.65
CA ILE A 298 -10.79 2.27 15.83
C ILE A 298 -11.46 3.45 15.11
N PRO A 299 -11.32 3.59 13.77
CA PRO A 299 -10.52 2.75 12.88
C PRO A 299 -8.99 2.95 13.11
N PRO A 300 -8.16 1.95 12.78
CA PRO A 300 -6.71 2.11 12.80
C PRO A 300 -6.29 3.13 11.72
N ILE A 301 -5.37 4.05 12.03
CA ILE A 301 -4.90 5.10 11.12
C ILE A 301 -3.90 4.50 10.12
N PRO A 302 -4.03 4.75 8.80
CA PRO A 302 -4.88 5.76 8.15
C PRO A 302 -6.21 5.23 7.59
N THR A 303 -6.65 4.04 7.99
CA THR A 303 -7.86 3.41 7.45
C THR A 303 -9.14 4.10 7.89
N ARG A 304 -10.23 3.81 7.18
CA ARG A 304 -11.59 4.22 7.48
C ARG A 304 -12.42 3.00 7.86
N HIS A 305 -13.41 3.20 8.72
CA HIS A 305 -14.35 2.14 9.08
C HIS A 305 -15.17 1.73 7.84
N LEU A 306 -15.33 0.42 7.64
CA LEU A 306 -16.23 -0.17 6.67
C LEU A 306 -17.29 -0.95 7.46
N PHE A 307 -18.54 -0.48 7.49
CA PHE A 307 -19.57 -1.15 8.30
C PHE A 307 -19.75 -2.59 7.82
N PHE A 308 -19.82 -3.53 8.76
CA PHE A 308 -19.83 -4.96 8.44
C PHE A 308 -21.22 -5.55 8.64
N ASN A 309 -21.75 -6.20 7.60
CA ASN A 309 -23.06 -6.83 7.68
C ASN A 309 -22.99 -8.16 8.43
N ASP A 310 -23.27 -8.11 9.72
CA ASP A 310 -23.26 -9.27 10.62
C ASP A 310 -24.21 -10.40 10.18
N LYS A 311 -25.20 -10.14 9.33
CA LYS A 311 -26.07 -11.20 8.79
C LYS A 311 -25.29 -12.18 7.90
N ARG A 312 -24.10 -11.81 7.42
CA ARG A 312 -23.18 -12.67 6.67
C ARG A 312 -22.35 -13.61 7.55
N ILE A 313 -22.33 -13.38 8.86
CA ILE A 313 -21.85 -14.37 9.82
C ILE A 313 -23.00 -15.35 10.12
N SER A 314 -22.70 -16.65 10.05
CA SER A 314 -23.71 -17.68 10.25
C SER A 314 -24.44 -17.51 11.60
N ARG A 315 -25.72 -17.92 11.68
CA ARG A 315 -26.50 -17.82 12.92
C ARG A 315 -25.82 -18.58 14.08
N LYS A 316 -25.20 -19.73 13.77
CA LYS A 316 -24.42 -20.53 14.73
C LYS A 316 -23.23 -19.72 15.25
N ASP A 317 -22.45 -19.12 14.35
CA ASP A 317 -21.25 -18.38 14.73
C ASP A 317 -21.61 -17.13 15.55
N ARG A 318 -22.68 -16.41 15.19
CA ARG A 318 -23.18 -15.28 15.99
C ARG A 318 -23.64 -15.69 17.39
N ARG A 319 -24.31 -16.83 17.54
CA ARG A 319 -24.68 -17.38 18.86
C ARG A 319 -23.44 -17.69 19.71
N ASN A 320 -22.35 -18.11 19.06
CA ASN A 320 -21.04 -18.32 19.70
C ASN A 320 -20.25 -17.01 19.90
N ARG A 321 -20.90 -15.85 19.78
CA ARG A 321 -20.30 -14.51 19.96
C ARG A 321 -19.16 -14.21 18.98
N HIS A 322 -19.17 -14.85 17.81
CA HIS A 322 -18.27 -14.44 16.73
C HIS A 322 -18.70 -13.09 16.15
N TRP A 323 -17.72 -12.26 15.82
CA TRP A 323 -17.90 -10.89 15.35
C TRP A 323 -16.92 -10.58 14.23
N ALA A 324 -17.21 -9.56 13.42
CA ALA A 324 -16.28 -9.00 12.46
C ALA A 324 -16.42 -7.48 12.38
N LYS A 325 -15.30 -6.81 12.11
CA LYS A 325 -15.22 -5.37 11.80
C LYS A 325 -14.36 -5.24 10.56
N ALA A 326 -14.72 -4.32 9.67
CA ALA A 326 -13.95 -4.10 8.47
C ALA A 326 -13.43 -2.67 8.39
N TYR A 327 -12.32 -2.53 7.68
CA TYR A 327 -11.63 -1.28 7.45
C TYR A 327 -11.17 -1.22 6.00
N TYR A 328 -11.07 -0.02 5.45
CA TYR A 328 -10.54 0.16 4.12
C TYR A 328 -9.68 1.42 4.05
N TRP A 329 -8.76 1.43 3.10
CA TRP A 329 -7.95 2.58 2.74
C TRP A 329 -7.75 2.57 1.22
N ALA A 330 -7.73 3.75 0.62
CA ALA A 330 -7.40 3.93 -0.77
C ALA A 330 -6.50 5.16 -0.87
N ARG A 331 -5.46 5.09 -1.72
CA ARG A 331 -4.58 6.23 -1.95
C ARG A 331 -5.42 7.36 -2.54
N ASN A 332 -5.47 8.49 -1.86
CA ASN A 332 -6.02 9.69 -2.46
C ASN A 332 -5.06 10.13 -3.57
N GLY A 333 -5.55 10.22 -4.82
CA GLY A 333 -4.83 10.95 -5.85
C GLY A 333 -4.76 12.39 -5.38
N GLY A 334 -3.56 12.86 -5.05
CA GLY A 334 -3.32 14.25 -4.67
C GLY A 334 -3.71 15.22 -5.77
#